data_AF-A0A1M7RI03-F1
#
_entry.id   AF-A0A1M7RI03-F1
#
_cell.length_a   1.000
_cell.length_b   1.000
_cell.length_c   1.000
_cell.angle_alpha   90.00
_cell.angle_beta   90.00
_cell.angle_gamma   90.00
#
_symmetry.space_group_name_H-M   'P 1'
#
loop_
_entity.id
_entity.type
_entity.pdbx_description
1 polymer ?
#
loop_
_entity_poly.entity_id
_entity_poly.type
_entity_poly.pdbx_seq_one_letter_code
_entity_poly.pdbx_strand_id
1 'polypeptide(L)'
;MEDKSIIADKLDDLEELLLPRRRTLLTWWLKIFSYFFLFAGIAAVGLYPLMFLMGNDYRVALYGLESSDRSSFITLAVVVLFLLKGAAAYGLLLEKDWAIEVGLVDAAVGILVCLFVGLYTMFGTGSYIASFRLELVLLIIYLIKLLKIQAIWKKSPAGYK
;
A
#
# COMPACT_ATOMS: atom_id res chain seq x y z
N MET A 1 30.36 18.21 36.42
CA MET A 1 30.10 17.16 35.42
C MET A 1 28.62 16.78 35.43
N GLU A 2 27.96 16.77 36.60
CA GLU A 2 26.50 16.63 36.78
C GLU A 2 25.61 17.50 35.87
N ASP A 3 25.90 18.80 35.73
CA ASP A 3 25.02 19.69 34.96
C ASP A 3 24.96 19.35 33.47
N LYS A 4 26.05 18.82 32.89
CA LYS A 4 26.07 18.44 31.46
C LYS A 4 25.24 17.19 31.20
N SER A 5 25.17 16.25 32.15
CA SER A 5 24.34 15.06 32.01
C SER A 5 22.86 15.39 32.16
N ILE A 6 22.48 16.27 33.08
CA ILE A 6 21.08 16.70 33.27
C ILE A 6 20.56 17.47 32.04
N ILE A 7 21.42 18.30 31.42
CA ILE A 7 21.04 19.03 30.20
C ILE A 7 20.89 18.09 29.00
N ALA A 8 21.76 17.08 28.88
CA ALA A 8 21.68 16.09 27.81
C ALA A 8 20.42 15.23 27.92
N ASP A 9 20.08 14.77 29.13
CA ASP A 9 18.88 13.97 29.43
C ASP A 9 17.59 14.73 29.06
N LYS A 10 17.51 16.00 29.49
CA LYS A 10 16.38 16.88 29.12
C LYS A 10 16.31 17.21 27.64
N LEU A 11 17.45 17.20 26.92
CA LEU A 11 17.46 17.44 25.48
C LEU A 11 16.90 16.24 24.73
N ASP A 12 17.27 15.02 25.15
CA ASP A 12 16.74 13.77 24.59
C ASP A 12 15.23 13.67 24.83
N ASP A 13 14.76 13.98 26.04
CA ASP A 13 13.33 14.02 26.37
C ASP A 13 12.56 15.03 25.49
N LEU A 14 13.18 16.19 25.22
CA LEU A 14 12.60 17.21 24.36
C LEU A 14 12.59 16.76 22.89
N GLU A 15 13.65 16.10 22.43
CA GLU A 15 13.75 15.56 21.07
C GLU A 15 12.71 14.46 20.82
N GLU A 16 12.46 13.60 21.81
CA GLU A 16 11.41 12.59 21.77
C GLU A 16 10.00 13.22 21.70
N LEU A 17 9.76 14.30 22.47
CA LEU A 17 8.50 15.06 22.43
C LEU A 17 8.29 15.83 21.11
N LEU A 18 9.37 16.18 20.40
CA LEU A 18 9.34 16.87 19.12
C LEU A 18 9.15 15.94 17.92
N LEU A 19 9.18 14.61 18.11
CA LEU A 19 8.97 13.68 17.01
C LEU A 19 7.58 13.84 16.39
N PRO A 20 7.48 14.05 15.06
CA PRO A 20 6.19 14.21 14.40
C PRO A 20 5.36 12.94 14.51
N ARG A 21 4.06 13.08 14.75
CA ARG A 21 3.11 11.96 14.80
C ARG A 21 3.12 11.18 13.49
N ARG A 22 2.97 9.85 13.53
CA ARG A 22 2.96 9.00 12.32
C ARG A 22 1.97 9.47 11.25
N ARG A 23 0.77 9.93 11.65
CA ARG A 23 -0.22 10.52 10.73
C ARG A 23 0.22 11.80 10.00
N THR A 24 1.13 12.58 10.56
CA THR A 24 1.63 13.81 9.90
C THR A 24 2.70 13.51 8.86
N LEU A 25 3.35 12.34 8.94
CA LEU A 25 4.31 11.87 7.92
C LEU A 25 3.62 11.45 6.62
N LEU A 26 2.37 10.99 6.71
CA LEU A 26 1.55 10.63 5.55
C LEU A 26 1.08 11.89 4.81
N THR A 27 1.56 12.06 3.59
CA THR A 27 1.09 13.11 2.66
C THR A 27 -0.42 12.96 2.40
N TRP A 28 -1.12 14.06 2.17
CA TRP A 28 -2.57 14.07 1.94
C TRP A 28 -3.02 13.08 0.85
N TRP A 29 -2.28 13.00 -0.27
CA TRP A 29 -2.54 12.07 -1.36
C TRP A 29 -2.47 10.60 -0.91
N LEU A 30 -1.47 10.22 -0.09
CA LEU A 30 -1.34 8.85 0.43
C LEU A 30 -2.53 8.45 1.29
N LYS A 31 -3.10 9.41 2.05
CA LYS A 31 -4.30 9.15 2.86
C LYS A 31 -5.50 8.84 1.98
N ILE A 32 -5.71 9.64 0.91
CA ILE A 32 -6.80 9.42 -0.04
C ILE A 32 -6.70 8.04 -0.69
N PHE A 33 -5.51 7.69 -1.21
CA PHE A 33 -5.29 6.38 -1.82
C PHE A 33 -5.44 5.24 -0.82
N SER A 34 -5.00 5.43 0.43
CA SER A 34 -5.20 4.44 1.48
C SER A 34 -6.69 4.22 1.77
N TYR A 35 -7.51 5.26 1.86
CA TYR A 35 -8.96 5.09 2.04
C TYR A 35 -9.61 4.35 0.86
N PHE A 36 -9.23 4.70 -0.37
CA PHE A 36 -9.71 4.03 -1.57
C PHE A 36 -9.36 2.53 -1.57
N PHE A 37 -8.09 2.20 -1.30
CA PHE A 37 -7.63 0.81 -1.28
C PHE A 37 -8.14 0.02 -0.07
N LEU A 38 -8.38 0.67 1.06
CA LEU A 38 -9.03 0.04 2.20
C LEU A 38 -10.46 -0.37 1.83
N PHE A 39 -11.22 0.53 1.21
CA PHE A 39 -12.58 0.23 0.73
C PHE A 39 -12.57 -0.87 -0.34
N ALA A 40 -11.65 -0.79 -1.31
CA ALA A 40 -11.50 -1.82 -2.35
C ALA A 40 -11.12 -3.19 -1.76
N GLY A 41 -10.24 -3.23 -0.75
CA GLY A 41 -9.88 -4.46 -0.05
C GLY A 41 -11.04 -5.08 0.71
N ILE A 42 -11.83 -4.26 1.43
CA ILE A 42 -13.05 -4.73 2.12
C ILE A 42 -14.08 -5.23 1.09
N ALA A 43 -14.27 -4.50 -0.01
CA ALA A 43 -15.14 -4.92 -1.10
C ALA A 43 -14.67 -6.23 -1.71
N ALA A 44 -13.36 -6.46 -1.87
CA ALA A 44 -12.81 -7.72 -2.37
C ALA A 44 -13.14 -8.90 -1.44
N VAL A 45 -13.02 -8.72 -0.11
CA VAL A 45 -13.41 -9.76 0.88
C VAL A 45 -14.90 -10.10 0.78
N GLY A 46 -15.77 -9.11 0.59
CA GLY A 46 -17.22 -9.32 0.53
C GLY A 46 -17.73 -9.82 -0.83
N LEU A 47 -17.26 -9.21 -1.91
CA LEU A 47 -17.73 -9.50 -3.27
C LEU A 47 -17.21 -10.84 -3.78
N TYR A 48 -15.96 -11.22 -3.49
CA TYR A 48 -15.38 -12.45 -4.04
C TYR A 48 -16.17 -13.71 -3.65
N PRO A 49 -16.51 -13.97 -2.36
CA PRO A 49 -17.38 -15.09 -2.00
C PRO A 49 -18.80 -14.95 -2.58
N LEU A 50 -19.31 -13.72 -2.68
CA LEU A 50 -20.64 -13.46 -3.25
C LEU A 50 -20.72 -13.86 -4.73
N MET A 51 -19.62 -13.76 -5.50
CA MET A 51 -19.54 -14.25 -6.89
C MET A 51 -19.86 -15.76 -6.97
N PHE A 52 -19.37 -16.54 -6.01
CA PHE A 52 -19.63 -17.99 -5.95
C PHE A 52 -21.04 -18.30 -5.46
N LEU A 53 -21.56 -17.55 -4.49
CA LEU A 53 -22.91 -17.77 -3.95
C LEU A 53 -24.01 -17.41 -4.93
N MET A 54 -23.86 -16.32 -5.69
CA MET A 54 -24.85 -15.84 -6.65
C MET A 54 -24.65 -16.37 -8.06
N GLY A 55 -23.51 -17.03 -8.34
CA GLY A 55 -23.15 -17.49 -9.68
C GLY A 55 -22.93 -16.35 -10.69
N ASN A 56 -22.65 -15.13 -10.21
CA ASN A 56 -22.43 -13.94 -11.03
C ASN A 56 -20.94 -13.75 -11.33
N ASP A 57 -20.67 -13.37 -12.57
CA ASP A 57 -19.34 -13.04 -13.04
C ASP A 57 -19.14 -11.52 -13.02
N TYR A 58 -18.11 -11.06 -12.31
CA TYR A 58 -17.72 -9.66 -12.22
C TYR A 58 -16.34 -9.48 -12.83
N ARG A 59 -16.18 -8.39 -13.57
CA ARG A 59 -14.90 -8.00 -14.15
C ARG A 59 -14.03 -7.36 -13.07
N VAL A 60 -12.89 -7.98 -12.79
CA VAL A 60 -11.86 -7.44 -11.89
C VAL A 60 -10.63 -7.07 -12.70
N ALA A 61 -10.01 -5.93 -12.38
CA ALA A 61 -8.81 -5.47 -13.04
C ALA A 61 -7.88 -4.71 -12.08
N LEU A 62 -6.59 -5.01 -12.13
CA LEU A 62 -5.54 -4.31 -11.39
C LEU A 62 -4.17 -4.61 -12.00
N TYR A 63 -3.29 -3.61 -12.16
CA TYR A 63 -1.92 -3.80 -12.66
C TYR A 63 -1.83 -4.45 -14.04
N GLY A 64 -2.84 -4.18 -14.87
CA GLY A 64 -2.99 -4.77 -16.20
C GLY A 64 -3.45 -6.23 -16.21
N LEU A 65 -3.61 -6.86 -15.04
CA LEU A 65 -4.33 -8.14 -14.94
C LEU A 65 -5.82 -7.86 -15.01
N GLU A 66 -6.51 -8.53 -15.92
CA GLU A 66 -7.96 -8.42 -16.09
C GLU A 66 -8.58 -9.81 -16.26
N SER A 67 -9.68 -10.06 -15.57
CA SER A 67 -10.48 -11.26 -15.78
C SER A 67 -11.94 -11.03 -15.39
N SER A 68 -12.84 -11.70 -16.11
CA SER A 68 -14.27 -11.77 -15.78
C SER A 68 -14.69 -13.11 -15.21
N ASP A 69 -13.82 -14.13 -15.27
CA ASP A 69 -14.14 -15.48 -14.82
C ASP A 69 -13.85 -15.61 -13.32
N ARG A 70 -14.88 -15.89 -12.53
CA ARG A 70 -14.77 -16.05 -11.07
C ARG A 70 -13.79 -17.14 -10.62
N SER A 71 -13.61 -18.18 -11.45
CA SER A 71 -12.77 -19.35 -11.18
C SER A 71 -11.35 -19.24 -11.75
N SER A 72 -11.07 -18.17 -12.50
CA SER A 72 -9.76 -17.93 -13.07
C SER A 72 -8.71 -17.63 -12.00
N PHE A 73 -7.50 -18.16 -12.22
CA PHE A 73 -6.33 -17.84 -11.42
C PHE A 73 -6.02 -16.32 -11.43
N ILE A 74 -6.35 -15.63 -12.53
CA ILE A 74 -6.14 -14.17 -12.65
C ILE A 74 -7.07 -13.42 -11.70
N THR A 75 -8.35 -13.82 -11.61
CA THR A 75 -9.30 -13.23 -10.66
C THR A 75 -8.83 -13.39 -9.23
N LEU A 76 -8.36 -14.59 -8.87
CA LEU A 76 -7.78 -14.84 -7.54
C LEU A 76 -6.56 -13.95 -7.28
N ALA A 77 -5.65 -13.84 -8.24
CA ALA A 77 -4.47 -12.98 -8.11
C ALA A 77 -4.84 -11.50 -7.91
N VAL A 78 -5.80 -10.98 -8.69
CA VAL A 78 -6.30 -9.60 -8.55
C VAL A 78 -6.96 -9.37 -7.19
N VAL A 79 -7.75 -10.33 -6.70
CA VAL A 79 -8.35 -10.26 -5.36
C VAL A 79 -7.28 -10.23 -4.28
N VAL A 80 -6.28 -11.11 -4.34
CA VAL A 80 -5.15 -11.12 -3.40
C VAL A 80 -4.38 -9.79 -3.41
N LEU A 81 -4.19 -9.18 -4.57
CA LEU A 81 -3.58 -7.85 -4.68
C LEU A 81 -4.44 -6.77 -4.02
N PHE A 82 -5.76 -6.79 -4.18
CA PHE A 82 -6.65 -5.86 -3.47
C PHE A 82 -6.63 -6.08 -1.95
N LEU A 83 -6.50 -7.33 -1.49
CA LEU A 83 -6.37 -7.64 -0.06
C LEU A 83 -5.04 -7.11 0.50
N LEU A 84 -3.92 -7.33 -0.20
CA LEU A 84 -2.61 -6.80 0.18
C LEU A 84 -2.63 -5.28 0.28
N LYS A 85 -3.29 -4.61 -0.68
CA LYS A 85 -3.50 -3.16 -0.66
C LYS A 85 -4.36 -2.69 0.48
N GLY A 86 -5.47 -3.38 0.74
CA GLY A 86 -6.33 -3.10 1.88
C GLY A 86 -5.58 -3.23 3.20
N ALA A 87 -4.75 -4.28 3.35
CA ALA A 87 -3.93 -4.49 4.53
C ALA A 87 -2.86 -3.40 4.71
N ALA A 88 -2.13 -3.04 3.64
CA ALA A 88 -1.17 -1.94 3.67
C ALA A 88 -1.84 -0.61 4.04
N ALA A 89 -2.98 -0.30 3.40
CA ALA A 89 -3.77 0.89 3.67
C ALA A 89 -4.29 0.95 5.11
N TYR A 90 -4.81 -0.17 5.62
CA TYR A 90 -5.25 -0.31 7.02
C TYR A 90 -4.11 -0.01 7.98
N GLY A 91 -2.94 -0.62 7.76
CA GLY A 91 -1.75 -0.38 8.57
C GLY A 91 -1.35 1.10 8.58
N LEU A 92 -1.31 1.74 7.41
CA LEU A 92 -0.92 3.14 7.28
C LEU A 92 -1.92 4.09 7.95
N LEU A 93 -3.23 3.87 7.76
CA LEU A 93 -4.28 4.73 8.33
C LEU A 93 -4.42 4.62 9.85
N LEU A 94 -4.12 3.43 10.39
CA LEU A 94 -4.12 3.16 11.84
C LEU A 94 -2.73 3.24 12.48
N GLU A 95 -1.75 3.78 11.77
CA GLU A 95 -0.41 4.07 12.31
C GLU A 95 0.31 2.84 12.89
N LYS A 96 0.05 1.64 12.34
CA LYS A 96 0.65 0.38 12.81
C LYS A 96 2.15 0.32 12.56
N ASP A 97 2.90 -0.38 13.40
CA ASP A 97 4.36 -0.51 13.27
C ASP A 97 4.75 -1.22 11.97
N TRP A 98 4.02 -2.27 11.60
CA TRP A 98 4.23 -3.06 10.40
C TRP A 98 3.75 -2.38 9.10
N ALA A 99 3.08 -1.22 9.20
CA ALA A 99 2.43 -0.56 8.07
C ALA A 99 3.38 -0.25 6.92
N ILE A 100 4.58 0.24 7.25
CA ILE A 100 5.59 0.58 6.25
C ILE A 100 6.13 -0.70 5.59
N GLU A 101 6.38 -1.75 6.36
CA GLU A 101 6.92 -3.01 5.84
C GLU A 101 5.94 -3.68 4.86
N VAL A 102 4.66 -3.77 5.23
CA VAL A 102 3.62 -4.28 4.34
C VAL A 102 3.40 -3.37 3.13
N GLY A 103 3.46 -2.04 3.29
CA GLY A 103 3.39 -1.11 2.18
C GLY A 103 4.56 -1.24 1.19
N LEU A 104 5.78 -1.52 1.68
CA LEU A 104 6.94 -1.78 0.83
C LEU A 104 6.77 -3.09 0.05
N VAL A 105 6.24 -4.13 0.70
CA VAL A 105 5.90 -5.41 0.03
C VAL A 105 4.82 -5.19 -1.03
N ASP A 106 3.75 -4.47 -0.71
CA ASP A 106 2.69 -4.12 -1.68
C ASP A 106 3.24 -3.39 -2.90
N ALA A 107 4.11 -2.40 -2.67
CA ALA A 107 4.75 -1.65 -3.74
C ALA A 107 5.63 -2.54 -4.62
N ALA A 108 6.45 -3.40 -4.00
CA ALA A 108 7.33 -4.32 -4.72
C ALA A 108 6.53 -5.34 -5.55
N VAL A 109 5.51 -5.98 -4.95
CA VAL A 109 4.64 -6.92 -5.65
C VAL A 109 3.90 -6.24 -6.81
N GLY A 110 3.37 -5.03 -6.59
CA GLY A 110 2.70 -4.27 -7.65
C GLY A 110 3.63 -3.95 -8.81
N ILE A 111 4.86 -3.49 -8.54
CA ILE A 111 5.87 -3.23 -9.57
C ILE A 111 6.21 -4.52 -10.35
N LEU A 112 6.41 -5.65 -9.65
CA LEU A 112 6.71 -6.93 -10.28
C LEU A 112 5.57 -7.40 -11.18
N VAL A 113 4.33 -7.32 -10.72
CA VAL A 113 3.13 -7.68 -11.52
C VAL A 113 3.03 -6.79 -12.74
N CYS A 114 3.21 -5.47 -12.58
CA CYS A 114 3.23 -4.57 -13.71
C CYS A 114 4.32 -4.99 -14.70
N LEU A 115 5.59 -5.11 -14.29
CA LEU A 115 6.68 -5.48 -15.19
C LEU A 115 6.42 -6.81 -15.90
N PHE A 116 5.87 -7.81 -15.20
CA PHE A 116 5.51 -9.09 -15.77
C PHE A 116 4.45 -8.96 -16.88
N VAL A 117 3.34 -8.24 -16.61
CA VAL A 117 2.28 -8.01 -17.61
C VAL A 117 2.80 -7.17 -18.78
N GLY A 118 3.62 -6.16 -18.51
CA GLY A 118 4.25 -5.32 -19.52
C GLY A 118 5.17 -6.12 -20.45
N LEU A 119 5.98 -7.03 -19.91
CA LEU A 119 6.82 -7.93 -20.71
C LEU A 119 5.97 -8.91 -21.51
N TYR A 120 4.98 -9.55 -20.87
CA TYR A 120 4.09 -10.50 -21.54
C TYR A 120 3.37 -9.86 -22.74
N THR A 121 2.86 -8.64 -22.56
CA THR A 121 2.18 -7.89 -23.63
C THR A 121 3.13 -7.41 -24.72
N MET A 122 4.38 -7.08 -24.41
CA MET A 122 5.40 -6.69 -25.40
C MET A 122 5.77 -7.83 -26.35
N PHE A 123 5.74 -9.08 -25.89
CA PHE A 123 6.01 -10.28 -26.69
C PHE A 123 4.74 -10.95 -27.27
N GLY A 124 3.54 -10.45 -26.94
CA GLY A 124 2.25 -10.93 -27.44
C GLY A 124 1.54 -9.94 -28.38
N THR A 125 0.40 -10.33 -28.95
CA THR A 125 -0.48 -9.45 -29.74
C THR A 125 -1.44 -8.67 -28.82
N GLY A 126 -1.15 -7.41 -28.49
CA GLY A 126 -2.15 -6.55 -27.83
C GLY A 126 -1.69 -5.17 -27.35
N SER A 127 -2.28 -4.13 -27.92
CA SER A 127 -2.16 -2.71 -27.53
C SER A 127 -2.83 -2.40 -26.18
N TYR A 128 -2.06 -2.23 -25.10
CA TYR A 128 -2.54 -1.72 -23.80
C TYR A 128 -1.57 -0.71 -23.13
N ILE A 129 -0.81 0.03 -23.93
CA ILE A 129 0.44 0.70 -23.52
C ILE A 129 0.21 1.93 -22.60
N ALA A 130 -1.00 2.51 -22.55
CA ALA A 130 -1.24 3.79 -21.89
C ALA A 130 -1.53 3.69 -20.37
N SER A 131 -2.54 2.92 -19.95
CA SER A 131 -2.97 2.84 -18.53
C SER A 131 -1.88 2.23 -17.63
N PHE A 132 -1.13 1.27 -18.17
CA PHE A 132 -0.03 0.58 -17.52
C PHE A 132 1.04 1.52 -16.93
N ARG A 133 1.34 2.62 -17.63
CA ARG A 133 2.45 3.52 -17.28
C ARG A 133 2.11 4.38 -16.06
N LEU A 134 0.85 4.79 -15.91
CA LEU A 134 0.43 5.63 -14.80
C LEU A 134 0.41 4.85 -13.48
N GLU A 135 -0.09 3.61 -13.50
CA GLU A 135 -0.11 2.74 -12.31
C GLU A 135 1.32 2.48 -11.79
N LEU A 136 2.27 2.19 -12.69
CA LEU A 136 3.67 1.95 -12.33
C LEU A 136 4.34 3.23 -11.77
N VAL A 137 4.11 4.39 -12.39
CA VAL A 137 4.67 5.66 -11.90
C VAL A 137 4.12 5.99 -10.51
N LEU A 138 2.81 5.81 -10.28
CA LEU A 138 2.20 6.02 -8.96
C LEU A 138 2.77 5.07 -7.91
N LEU A 139 3.01 3.80 -8.27
CA LEU A 139 3.67 2.80 -7.42
C LEU A 139 5.10 3.21 -7.04
N ILE A 140 5.89 3.70 -8.00
CA ILE A 140 7.26 4.15 -7.74
C ILE A 140 7.27 5.36 -6.81
N ILE A 141 6.39 6.34 -7.03
CA ILE A 141 6.25 7.52 -6.15
C ILE A 141 5.85 7.07 -4.74
N TYR A 142 4.90 6.14 -4.63
CA TYR A 142 4.48 5.53 -3.37
C TYR A 142 5.65 4.85 -2.64
N LEU A 143 6.43 4.02 -3.33
CA LEU A 143 7.60 3.32 -2.79
C LEU A 143 8.65 4.30 -2.24
N ILE A 144 9.02 5.31 -3.03
CA ILE A 144 10.00 6.33 -2.63
C ILE A 144 9.52 7.07 -1.38
N LYS A 145 8.22 7.38 -1.30
CA LYS A 145 7.64 8.05 -0.13
C LYS A 145 7.69 7.17 1.12
N LEU A 146 7.34 5.89 1.01
CA LEU A 146 7.43 4.95 2.12
C LEU A 146 8.86 4.78 2.63
N LEU A 147 9.84 4.63 1.74
CA LEU A 147 11.25 4.52 2.10
C LEU A 147 11.75 5.78 2.82
N LYS A 148 11.35 6.97 2.37
CA LYS A 148 11.71 8.24 3.02
C LYS A 148 11.15 8.37 4.43
N ILE A 149 9.91 7.92 4.67
CA ILE A 149 9.29 8.03 5.99
C ILE A 149 9.64 6.86 6.90
N GLN A 150 10.18 5.75 6.40
CA GLN A 150 10.44 4.53 7.17
C GLN A 150 11.30 4.78 8.42
N ALA A 151 12.40 5.52 8.26
CA ALA A 151 13.32 5.80 9.37
C ALA A 151 12.65 6.65 10.47
N ILE A 152 11.81 7.60 10.08
CA ILE A 152 11.09 8.49 11.00
C ILE A 152 9.92 7.73 11.63
N TRP A 153 9.20 6.92 10.85
CA TRP A 153 8.05 6.13 11.31
C TRP A 153 8.41 5.17 12.45
N LYS A 154 9.58 4.54 12.38
CA LYS A 154 10.06 3.63 13.44
C LYS A 154 10.36 4.36 14.76
N LYS A 155 10.74 5.63 14.70
CA LYS A 155 11.04 6.47 15.87
C LYS A 155 9.80 7.20 16.40
N SER A 156 8.90 7.59 15.50
CA SER A 156 7.69 8.34 15.85
C SER A 156 6.72 7.49 16.67
N PRO A 157 6.13 8.04 17.74
CA PRO A 157 5.11 7.36 18.53
C PRO A 157 3.85 7.12 17.69
N ALA A 158 3.24 5.94 17.86
CA ALA A 158 1.91 5.67 17.32
C ALA A 158 0.90 6.55 18.04
N GLY A 159 0.04 7.23 17.28
CA GLY A 159 -1.00 8.08 17.83
C GLY A 159 -2.19 7.31 18.41
N TYR A 160 -1.96 6.26 19.20
CA TYR A 160 -3.01 5.60 19.96
C TYR A 160 -3.32 6.45 21.20
N LYS A 161 -4.50 7.08 21.17
CA LYS A 161 -5.25 7.43 22.39
C LYS A 161 -6.23 6.30 22.64
#